data_AF-A0A3B8VXN0-F1
#
_entry.id   AF-A0A3B8VXN0-F1
#
_cell.length_a   1.000
_cell.length_b   1.000
_cell.length_c   1.000
_cell.angle_alpha   90.00
_cell.angle_beta   90.00
_cell.angle_gamma   90.00
#
_symmetry.space_group_name_H-M   'P 1'
#
loop_
_entity.id
_entity.type
_entity.pdbx_description
1 polymer ?
#
loop_
_entity_poly.entity_id
_entity_poly.type
_entity_poly.pdbx_seq_one_letter_code
_entity_poly.pdbx_strand_id
1 'polypeptide(L)'
;VSNVEEDILKIVVVNRYVQSKPAVGFIKGVGLKRGACAVSIAHDSHNIIAVGCSDHEICKAINAIIESKGGISVIDGGETTLLPLEIGGIISSKEIDEIDSLYEACNQKIKAIGSTLHAPQMTLSFMSLLVIPKIKIGDKGLFDVTKFEFTSLFES
;
A
#
# COMPACT_ATOMS: atom_id res chain seq x y z
N VAL A 1 13.69 -1.24 -10.23
CA VAL A 1 14.15 -1.27 -8.82
C VAL A 1 13.83 0.10 -8.23
N SER A 2 13.41 0.20 -6.95
CA SER A 2 13.13 1.51 -6.33
C SER A 2 14.40 2.36 -6.29
N ASN A 3 14.27 3.68 -6.46
CA ASN A 3 15.33 4.66 -6.21
C ASN A 3 14.94 5.51 -4.99
N VAL A 4 15.42 5.09 -3.82
CA VAL A 4 15.07 5.70 -2.53
C VAL A 4 15.61 7.14 -2.37
N GLU A 5 16.74 7.44 -3.01
CA GLU A 5 17.35 8.77 -2.95
C GLU A 5 16.50 9.81 -3.69
N GLU A 6 15.94 9.43 -4.83
CA GLU A 6 15.04 10.28 -5.62
C GLU A 6 13.56 10.16 -5.20
N ASP A 7 13.28 9.41 -4.14
CA ASP A 7 11.94 9.09 -3.64
C ASP A 7 11.05 8.46 -4.72
N ILE A 8 11.60 7.52 -5.48
CA ILE A 8 10.87 6.72 -6.48
C ILE A 8 10.74 5.30 -5.91
N LEU A 9 9.56 4.97 -5.39
CA LEU A 9 9.30 3.68 -4.77
C LEU A 9 8.44 2.80 -5.66
N LYS A 10 8.58 1.48 -5.54
CA LYS A 10 7.63 0.55 -6.13
C LYS A 10 6.31 0.63 -5.40
N ILE A 11 5.22 0.68 -6.16
CA ILE A 11 3.85 0.52 -5.69
C ILE A 11 3.29 -0.75 -6.34
N VAL A 12 2.59 -1.56 -5.56
CA VAL A 12 2.09 -2.88 -5.97
C VAL A 12 0.62 -3.01 -5.60
N VAL A 13 -0.20 -3.51 -6.52
CA VAL A 13 -1.59 -3.89 -6.25
C VAL A 13 -1.76 -5.38 -6.50
N VAL A 14 -2.27 -6.09 -5.51
CA VAL A 14 -2.57 -7.53 -5.57
C VAL A 14 -4.08 -7.72 -5.54
N ASN A 15 -4.61 -8.36 -6.58
CA ASN A 15 -6.00 -8.77 -6.58
C ASN A 15 -6.21 -9.85 -5.50
N ARG A 16 -7.12 -9.60 -4.56
CA ARG A 16 -7.40 -10.54 -3.46
C ARG A 16 -8.64 -11.40 -3.69
N TYR A 17 -9.39 -11.18 -4.76
CA TYR A 17 -10.62 -11.89 -5.10
C TYR A 17 -10.40 -12.98 -6.16
N VAL A 18 -9.39 -12.80 -7.01
CA VAL A 18 -9.01 -13.73 -8.08
C VAL A 18 -7.49 -13.86 -8.11
N GLN A 19 -6.98 -15.07 -8.30
CA GLN A 19 -5.56 -15.30 -8.50
C GLN A 19 -5.10 -14.62 -9.81
N SER A 20 -4.40 -13.50 -9.68
CA SER A 20 -3.81 -12.77 -10.80
C SER A 20 -2.36 -12.40 -10.51
N LYS A 21 -1.61 -12.03 -11.55
CA LYS A 21 -0.29 -11.42 -11.35
C LYS A 21 -0.47 -10.07 -10.65
N PRO A 22 0.38 -9.73 -9.67
CA PRO A 22 0.40 -8.39 -9.09
C PRO A 22 0.68 -7.33 -10.15
N ALA A 23 -0.05 -6.23 -10.09
CA ALA A 23 0.25 -5.03 -10.86
C ALA A 23 1.36 -4.25 -10.14
N VAL A 24 2.38 -3.83 -10.87
CA VAL A 24 3.54 -3.12 -10.32
C VAL A 24 3.72 -1.80 -11.08
N GLY A 25 3.96 -0.74 -10.33
CA GLY A 25 4.30 0.58 -10.86
C GLY A 25 5.29 1.31 -9.97
N PHE A 26 5.47 2.60 -10.23
CA PHE A 26 6.28 3.48 -9.41
C PHE A 26 5.47 4.67 -8.89
N ILE A 27 5.79 5.11 -7.68
CA ILE A 27 5.20 6.28 -7.04
C ILE A 27 6.32 7.18 -6.52
N LYS A 28 6.09 8.50 -6.58
CA LYS A 28 6.98 9.52 -6.05
C LYS A 28 6.28 10.37 -5.00
N GLY A 29 7.00 10.78 -3.96
CA GLY A 29 6.48 11.66 -2.90
C GLY A 29 6.06 10.95 -1.61
N VAL A 30 6.39 9.66 -1.42
CA VAL A 30 6.00 8.90 -0.22
C VAL A 30 7.03 9.09 0.91
N GLY A 31 8.31 9.21 0.55
CA GLY A 31 9.42 9.54 1.45
C GLY A 31 10.07 8.35 2.15
N LEU A 32 9.60 7.10 1.95
CA LEU A 32 10.20 5.95 2.65
C LEU A 32 11.69 5.80 2.31
N LYS A 33 12.51 5.63 3.36
CA LYS A 33 13.96 5.41 3.26
C LYS A 33 14.37 3.96 3.47
N ARG A 34 13.51 3.18 4.11
CA ARG A 34 13.62 1.72 4.26
C ARG A 34 12.22 1.15 4.46
N GLY A 35 12.08 -0.16 4.47
CA GLY A 35 10.82 -0.79 4.81
C GLY A 35 9.78 -0.74 3.70
N ALA A 36 8.58 -1.16 4.07
CA ALA A 36 7.40 -1.16 3.23
C ALA A 36 6.14 -0.97 4.06
N CYS A 37 5.06 -0.55 3.42
CA CYS A 37 3.72 -0.48 3.98
C CYS A 37 2.74 -1.18 3.04
N ALA A 38 1.76 -1.89 3.60
CA ALA A 38 0.64 -2.41 2.83
C ALA A 38 -0.69 -2.17 3.55
N VAL A 39 -1.76 -1.98 2.79
CA VAL A 39 -3.13 -1.84 3.30
C VAL A 39 -4.11 -2.62 2.44
N SER A 40 -5.17 -3.16 3.05
CA SER A 40 -6.28 -3.81 2.32
C SER A 40 -7.47 -2.89 2.04
N ILE A 41 -7.46 -1.66 2.58
CA ILE A 41 -8.48 -0.64 2.32
C ILE A 41 -8.06 0.20 1.10
N ALA A 42 -7.89 -0.42 -0.06
CA ALA A 42 -7.51 0.27 -1.29
C ALA A 42 -8.75 0.74 -2.06
N HIS A 43 -9.13 2.01 -1.92
CA HIS A 43 -10.37 2.54 -2.48
C HIS A 43 -10.41 2.41 -4.01
N ASP A 44 -11.49 1.97 -4.65
CA ASP A 44 -12.73 1.38 -4.09
C ASP A 44 -12.82 -0.14 -4.29
N SER A 45 -11.89 -0.75 -5.02
CA SER A 45 -11.88 -2.21 -5.24
C SER A 45 -11.49 -2.99 -3.98
N HIS A 46 -10.86 -2.33 -3.02
CA HIS A 46 -10.33 -2.91 -1.78
C HIS A 46 -9.42 -4.12 -2.03
N ASN A 47 -8.55 -4.02 -3.05
CA ASN A 47 -7.44 -4.93 -3.23
C ASN A 47 -6.34 -4.64 -2.19
N ILE A 48 -5.30 -5.47 -2.13
CA ILE A 48 -4.13 -5.14 -1.30
C ILE A 48 -3.25 -4.21 -2.10
N ILE A 49 -2.91 -3.06 -1.52
CA ILE A 49 -1.96 -2.10 -2.11
C ILE A 49 -0.76 -1.93 -1.18
N ALA A 50 0.44 -1.93 -1.74
CA ALA A 50 1.68 -1.82 -1.00
C ALA A 50 2.65 -0.85 -1.66
N VAL A 51 3.51 -0.24 -0.86
CA VAL A 51 4.64 0.59 -1.30
C VAL A 51 5.88 0.25 -0.49
N GLY A 52 7.05 0.23 -1.11
CA GLY A 52 8.27 -0.09 -0.36
C GLY A 52 9.58 0.09 -1.11
N CYS A 53 10.66 -0.05 -0.35
CA CYS A 53 12.03 0.17 -0.81
C CYS A 53 12.63 -1.05 -1.52
N SER A 54 12.16 -2.25 -1.18
CA SER A 54 12.62 -3.51 -1.78
C SER A 54 11.46 -4.49 -2.01
N ASP A 55 11.63 -5.42 -2.95
CA ASP A 55 10.63 -6.46 -3.22
C ASP A 55 10.43 -7.38 -2.01
N HIS A 56 11.50 -7.64 -1.25
CA HIS A 56 11.45 -8.45 -0.05
C HIS A 56 10.53 -7.83 1.02
N GLU A 57 10.70 -6.54 1.30
CA GLU A 57 9.88 -5.83 2.28
C GLU A 57 8.43 -5.69 1.82
N ILE A 58 8.21 -5.43 0.52
CA ILE A 58 6.87 -5.37 -0.07
C ILE A 58 6.16 -6.71 0.09
N CYS A 59 6.82 -7.81 -0.26
CA CYS A 59 6.27 -9.16 -0.09
C CYS A 59 5.94 -9.46 1.37
N LYS A 60 6.81 -9.10 2.32
CA LYS A 60 6.53 -9.25 3.76
C LYS A 60 5.30 -8.44 4.19
N ALA A 61 5.20 -7.18 3.76
CA ALA A 61 4.07 -6.32 4.10
C ALA A 61 2.75 -6.90 3.58
N ILE A 62 2.72 -7.35 2.32
CA ILE A 62 1.56 -7.99 1.69
C ILE A 62 1.19 -9.28 2.41
N ASN A 63 2.17 -10.15 2.70
CA ASN A 63 1.92 -11.42 3.37
C ASN A 63 1.37 -11.21 4.79
N ALA A 64 1.86 -10.22 5.52
CA ALA A 64 1.31 -9.86 6.83
C ALA A 64 -0.18 -9.47 6.75
N ILE A 65 -0.58 -8.74 5.70
CA ILE A 65 -2.00 -8.42 5.44
C ILE A 65 -2.82 -9.68 5.11
N ILE A 66 -2.26 -10.60 4.33
CA ILE A 66 -2.94 -11.86 3.98
C ILE A 66 -3.15 -12.71 5.23
N GLU A 67 -2.11 -12.89 6.03
CA GLU A 67 -2.13 -13.66 7.27
C GLU A 67 -3.12 -13.07 8.29
N SER A 68 -3.20 -11.74 8.38
CA SER A 68 -4.14 -11.03 9.24
C SER A 68 -5.57 -10.95 8.71
N LYS A 69 -5.82 -11.49 7.50
CA LYS A 69 -7.10 -11.39 6.77
C LYS A 69 -7.52 -9.95 6.47
N GLY A 70 -6.54 -9.06 6.30
CA GLY A 70 -6.70 -7.64 6.04
C GLY A 70 -6.17 -6.76 7.17
N GLY A 71 -5.96 -5.49 6.88
CA GLY A 71 -5.40 -4.54 7.82
C GLY A 71 -4.51 -3.47 7.22
N ILE A 72 -3.63 -2.98 8.08
CA ILE A 72 -2.50 -2.09 7.77
C ILE A 72 -1.24 -2.77 8.31
N SER A 73 -0.21 -2.92 7.49
CA SER A 73 1.08 -3.47 7.90
C SER A 73 2.21 -2.49 7.54
N VAL A 74 3.19 -2.39 8.43
CA VAL A 74 4.42 -1.62 8.22
C VAL A 74 5.61 -2.50 8.59
N ILE A 75 6.54 -2.65 7.66
CA ILE A 75 7.75 -3.45 7.79
C ILE A 75 8.95 -2.54 7.96
N ASP A 76 9.79 -2.83 8.96
CA ASP A 76 11.10 -2.21 9.14
C ASP A 76 12.14 -3.32 9.31
N GLY A 77 12.72 -3.77 8.19
CA GLY A 77 13.65 -4.89 8.15
C GLY A 77 13.04 -6.22 8.63
N GLY A 78 13.28 -6.56 9.90
CA GLY A 78 12.80 -7.77 10.55
C GLY A 78 11.50 -7.60 11.34
N GLU A 79 11.11 -6.35 11.64
CA GLU A 79 9.95 -6.05 12.47
C GLU A 79 8.69 -5.83 11.61
N THR A 80 7.56 -6.33 12.11
CA THR A 80 6.23 -6.11 11.52
C THR A 80 5.35 -5.40 12.54
N THR A 81 4.88 -4.21 12.20
CA THR A 81 3.82 -3.50 12.95
C THR A 81 2.51 -3.67 12.19
N LEU A 82 1.44 -4.09 12.87
CA LEU A 82 0.22 -4.56 12.22
C LEU A 82 -1.03 -4.06 12.97
N LEU A 83 -1.97 -3.50 12.23
CA LEU A 83 -3.36 -3.34 12.64
C LEU A 83 -4.20 -4.33 11.83
N PRO A 84 -4.69 -5.43 12.43
CA PRO A 84 -5.56 -6.37 11.74
C PRO A 84 -6.97 -5.77 11.57
N LEU A 85 -7.58 -6.02 10.42
CA LEU A 85 -8.96 -5.61 10.09
C LEU A 85 -9.69 -6.80 9.47
N GLU A 86 -9.92 -7.84 10.26
CA GLU A 86 -10.28 -9.19 9.81
C GLU A 86 -11.68 -9.30 9.17
N ILE A 87 -12.56 -8.32 9.38
CA ILE A 87 -13.91 -8.31 8.82
C ILE A 87 -13.87 -7.62 7.46
N GLY A 88 -13.94 -8.43 6.40
CA GLY A 88 -13.90 -7.96 5.01
C GLY A 88 -12.57 -7.31 4.60
N GLY A 89 -11.55 -7.36 5.47
CA GLY A 89 -10.31 -6.63 5.31
C GLY A 89 -10.43 -5.12 5.49
N ILE A 90 -11.45 -4.65 6.23
CA ILE A 90 -11.80 -3.23 6.36
C ILE A 90 -12.14 -2.88 7.82
N ILE A 91 -12.76 -3.78 8.55
CA ILE A 91 -13.25 -3.55 9.92
C ILE A 91 -12.58 -4.56 10.87
N SER A 92 -12.36 -4.20 12.13
CA SER A 92 -11.97 -5.14 13.19
C SER A 92 -13.07 -5.26 14.25
N SER A 93 -13.11 -6.41 14.92
CA SER A 93 -13.96 -6.70 16.07
C SER A 93 -13.36 -6.26 17.42
N LYS A 94 -12.15 -5.68 17.39
CA LYS A 94 -11.43 -5.19 18.57
C LYS A 94 -12.09 -3.95 19.16
N GLU A 95 -11.82 -3.73 20.45
CA GLU A 95 -12.24 -2.52 21.15
C GLU A 95 -11.53 -1.28 20.60
N ILE A 96 -12.19 -0.13 20.68
CA ILE A 96 -11.72 1.12 20.07
C ILE A 96 -10.33 1.54 20.57
N ASP A 97 -10.05 1.39 21.87
CA ASP A 97 -8.78 1.76 22.48
C ASP A 97 -7.62 0.88 21.96
N GLU A 98 -7.90 -0.39 21.66
CA GLU A 98 -6.93 -1.30 21.06
C GLU A 98 -6.67 -0.93 19.60
N ILE A 99 -7.73 -0.63 18.83
CA ILE A 99 -7.60 -0.19 17.43
C ILE A 99 -6.80 1.12 17.35
N ASP A 100 -7.09 2.09 18.22
CA ASP A 100 -6.39 3.38 18.25
C ASP A 100 -4.90 3.20 18.54
N SER A 101 -4.58 2.39 19.55
CA SER A 101 -3.20 2.07 19.92
C SER A 101 -2.42 1.41 18.77
N LEU A 102 -3.04 0.44 18.08
CA LEU A 102 -2.43 -0.26 16.94
C LEU A 102 -2.29 0.65 15.71
N TYR A 103 -3.29 1.47 15.44
CA TYR A 103 -3.26 2.44 14.34
C TYR A 103 -2.14 3.45 14.54
N GLU A 104 -2.02 4.00 15.75
CA GLU A 104 -0.97 4.96 16.09
C GLU A 104 0.42 4.30 16.04
N ALA A 105 0.56 3.04 16.45
CA ALA A 105 1.81 2.29 16.28
C ALA A 105 2.21 2.18 14.79
N CYS A 106 1.27 1.86 13.91
CA CYS A 106 1.52 1.85 12.46
C CYS A 106 1.90 3.24 11.94
N ASN A 107 1.22 4.30 12.38
CA ASN A 107 1.48 5.69 12.01
C ASN A 107 2.86 6.18 12.44
N GLN A 108 3.28 5.84 13.66
CA GLN A 108 4.61 6.15 14.16
C GLN A 108 5.68 5.37 13.40
N LYS A 109 5.45 4.08 13.16
CA LYS A 109 6.42 3.23 12.45
C LYS A 109 6.65 3.71 11.02
N ILE A 110 5.59 4.03 10.26
CA ILE A 110 5.73 4.47 8.86
C ILE A 110 6.46 5.83 8.74
N LYS A 111 6.28 6.72 9.72
CA LYS A 111 7.04 7.97 9.83
C LYS A 111 8.50 7.69 10.19
N ALA A 112 8.77 6.77 11.12
CA ALA A 112 10.12 6.39 11.54
C ALA A 112 10.97 5.73 10.43
N ILE A 113 10.33 5.08 9.45
CA ILE A 113 11.01 4.54 8.26
C ILE A 113 11.14 5.56 7.11
N GLY A 114 10.63 6.79 7.30
CA GLY A 114 10.96 7.95 6.47
C GLY A 114 9.78 8.68 5.84
N SER A 115 8.54 8.20 5.95
CA SER A 115 7.44 8.85 5.25
C SER A 115 7.24 10.29 5.71
N THR A 116 7.15 11.21 4.76
CA THR A 116 6.94 12.65 4.97
C THR A 116 5.46 13.06 4.86
N LEU A 117 4.60 12.12 4.47
CA LEU A 117 3.17 12.37 4.31
C LEU A 117 2.50 12.55 5.67
N HIS A 118 1.51 13.44 5.72
CA HIS A 118 0.68 13.62 6.91
C HIS A 118 -0.10 12.33 7.27
N ALA A 119 -0.67 11.67 6.25
CA ALA A 119 -1.46 10.45 6.39
C ALA A 119 -1.07 9.43 5.30
N PRO A 120 0.07 8.73 5.43
CA PRO A 120 0.62 7.89 4.35
C PRO A 120 -0.26 6.71 3.99
N GLN A 121 -0.88 6.04 4.96
CA GLN A 121 -1.75 4.88 4.72
C GLN A 121 -3.01 5.29 3.95
N MET A 122 -3.66 6.38 4.37
CA MET A 122 -4.83 6.93 3.68
C MET A 122 -4.45 7.39 2.26
N THR A 123 -3.30 8.07 2.11
CA THR A 123 -2.82 8.49 0.78
C THR A 123 -2.63 7.29 -0.14
N LEU A 124 -2.00 6.22 0.37
CA LEU A 124 -1.80 4.97 -0.36
C LEU A 124 -3.14 4.35 -0.78
N SER A 125 -4.13 4.31 0.12
CA SER A 125 -5.48 3.82 -0.17
C SER A 125 -6.15 4.50 -1.37
N PHE A 126 -5.85 5.78 -1.64
CA PHE A 126 -6.42 6.52 -2.78
C PHE A 126 -5.62 6.37 -4.09
N MET A 127 -4.49 5.66 -4.09
CA MET A 127 -3.70 5.43 -5.31
C MET A 127 -4.33 4.40 -6.25
N SER A 128 -5.23 3.56 -5.72
CA SER A 128 -6.04 2.62 -6.50
C SER A 128 -7.39 3.16 -6.96
N LEU A 129 -7.73 4.41 -6.62
CA LEU A 129 -9.02 4.98 -6.95
C LEU A 129 -9.04 5.49 -8.40
N LEU A 130 -9.51 4.65 -9.32
CA LEU A 130 -9.46 4.86 -10.78
C LEU A 130 -10.42 5.96 -11.32
N VAL A 131 -10.98 6.79 -10.44
CA VAL A 131 -11.95 7.85 -10.79
C VAL A 131 -11.49 9.25 -10.38
N ILE A 132 -10.29 9.39 -9.80
CA ILE A 132 -9.70 10.68 -9.38
C ILE A 132 -8.34 10.91 -10.07
N PRO A 133 -7.84 12.15 -10.19
CA PRO A 133 -7.28 12.65 -11.45
C PRO A 133 -5.93 12.03 -11.88
N LYS A 134 -5.78 11.93 -13.21
CA LYS A 134 -4.60 11.55 -14.01
C LYS A 134 -4.23 10.06 -14.03
N ILE A 135 -3.15 9.65 -13.36
CA ILE A 135 -2.60 8.30 -13.45
C ILE A 135 -2.80 7.58 -12.12
N LYS A 136 -3.36 6.37 -12.18
CA LYS A 136 -3.63 5.52 -11.02
C LYS A 136 -3.18 4.10 -11.28
N ILE A 137 -3.02 3.31 -10.22
CA ILE A 137 -2.64 1.89 -10.33
C ILE A 137 -3.79 1.01 -9.85
N GLY A 138 -4.34 0.21 -10.75
CA GLY A 138 -5.30 -0.85 -10.43
C GLY A 138 -4.63 -2.22 -10.39
N ASP A 139 -5.43 -3.24 -10.09
CA ASP A 139 -5.00 -4.65 -10.11
C ASP A 139 -4.64 -5.17 -11.52
N LYS A 140 -5.00 -4.41 -12.55
CA LYS A 140 -4.69 -4.69 -13.96
C LYS A 140 -3.56 -3.83 -14.53
N GLY A 141 -2.94 -2.97 -13.72
CA GLY A 141 -1.83 -2.11 -14.14
C GLY A 141 -2.12 -0.61 -13.99
N LEU A 142 -1.29 0.21 -14.63
CA LEU A 142 -1.45 1.65 -14.68
C LEU A 142 -2.64 2.04 -15.57
N PHE A 143 -3.44 2.97 -15.09
CA PHE A 143 -4.64 3.45 -15.76
C PHE A 143 -4.57 4.97 -15.88
N ASP A 144 -4.73 5.47 -17.11
CA ASP A 144 -4.84 6.88 -17.41
C ASP A 144 -6.33 7.27 -17.37
N VAL A 145 -6.73 7.95 -16.31
CA VAL A 145 -8.12 8.41 -16.09
C VAL A 145 -8.52 9.48 -17.12
N THR A 146 -7.56 10.19 -17.72
CA THR A 146 -7.86 11.23 -18.74
C THR A 146 -8.19 10.64 -20.10
N LYS A 147 -7.54 9.52 -20.46
CA LYS A 147 -7.79 8.77 -21.70
C LYS A 147 -8.75 7.60 -21.53
N PHE A 148 -8.99 7.21 -20.27
CA PHE A 148 -9.82 6.09 -19.87
C PHE A 148 -9.32 4.74 -20.42
N GLU A 149 -8.00 4.53 -20.37
CA GLU A 149 -7.33 3.32 -20.87
C GLU A 149 -6.17 2.88 -19.98
N PHE A 150 -5.78 1.61 -20.10
CA PHE A 150 -4.54 1.12 -19.49
C PHE A 150 -3.33 1.64 -20.26
N THR A 151 -2.28 2.02 -19.54
CA THR A 151 -1.04 2.55 -20.12
C THR A 151 0.19 1.78 -19.64
N SER A 152 1.28 1.89 -20.40
CA SER A 152 2.57 1.28 -20.09
C SER A 152 3.28 2.03 -18.96
N LEU A 153 4.14 1.31 -18.23
CA LEU A 153 5.04 1.89 -17.23
C LEU A 153 6.16 2.73 -17.86
N PHE A 154 6.53 2.40 -19.09
CA PHE A 154 7.56 3.10 -19.87
C PHE A 154 6.95 3.59 -21.17
N GLU A 155 7.22 4.86 -21.50
CA GLU A 155 6.97 5.38 -22.84
C GLU A 155 7.96 4.75 -23.82
N SER A 156 7.48 4.44 -25.02
CA SER A 156 8.24 3.89 -26.14
C SER A 156 8.96 4.98 -26.92
#